data_AF-A0A529KH54-F1
#
_entry.id   AF-A0A529KH54-F1
#
_cell.length_a   1.000
_cell.length_b   1.000
_cell.length_c   1.000
_cell.angle_alpha   90.00
_cell.angle_beta   90.00
_cell.angle_gamma   90.00
#
_symmetry.space_group_name_H-M   'P 1'
#
loop_
_entity.id
_entity.type
_entity.pdbx_description
1 polymer ?
#
loop_
_entity_poly.entity_id
_entity_poly.type
_entity_poly.pdbx_seq_one_letter_code
_entity_poly.pdbx_strand_id
1 'polypeptide(L)'
;MSDANRVLWSEGLFLRTQHFQQQDRFFEATVRGALQAGQLHTFGFQQLTLDQAMLDAGQVSILSARGIFPDGTPFSIPDMMDAPRPL
;
A
#
# COMPACT_ATOMS: atom_id res chain seq x y z
N MET A 1 21.80 4.66 10.48
CA MET A 1 21.07 5.78 9.85
C MET A 1 19.61 5.39 9.86
N SER A 2 18.70 6.26 10.33
CA SER A 2 17.27 5.92 10.34
C SER A 2 16.79 5.75 8.89
N ASP A 3 15.96 4.74 8.63
CA ASP A 3 15.51 4.35 7.29
C ASP A 3 14.64 5.42 6.61
N ALA A 4 14.17 6.41 7.39
CA ALA A 4 13.20 7.41 6.98
C ALA A 4 13.69 8.85 7.23
N ASN A 5 14.95 9.16 6.92
CA ASN A 5 15.41 10.56 6.96
C ASN A 5 14.99 11.30 5.67
N ARG A 6 14.61 12.58 5.81
CA ARG A 6 14.31 13.46 4.67
C ARG A 6 15.56 13.72 3.83
N VAL A 7 15.39 13.73 2.51
CA VAL A 7 16.44 14.14 1.56
C VAL A 7 16.63 15.65 1.60
N LEU A 8 17.88 16.09 1.72
CA LEU A 8 18.25 17.51 1.58
C LEU A 8 18.43 17.84 0.11
N TRP A 9 17.59 18.73 -0.40
CA TRP A 9 17.68 19.26 -1.76
C TRP A 9 18.42 20.59 -1.74
N SER A 10 19.52 20.68 -2.49
CA SER A 10 20.30 21.90 -2.63
C SER A 10 20.63 22.16 -4.10
N GLU A 11 20.86 23.42 -4.42
CA GLU A 11 21.36 23.80 -5.74
C GLU A 11 22.71 23.12 -6.04
N GLY A 12 22.91 22.68 -7.28
CA GLY A 12 24.12 21.96 -7.70
C GLY A 12 24.20 20.50 -7.21
N LEU A 13 23.17 19.96 -6.56
CA LEU A 13 23.14 18.55 -6.16
C LEU A 13 23.18 17.64 -7.40
N PHE A 14 24.13 16.71 -7.42
CA PHE A 14 24.16 15.66 -8.43
C PHE A 14 23.10 14.60 -8.15
N LEU A 15 22.09 14.53 -9.01
CA LEU A 15 20.98 13.59 -8.89
C LEU A 15 21.43 12.13 -9.06
N ARG A 16 20.86 11.25 -8.24
CA ARG A 16 21.10 9.82 -8.23
C ARG A 16 19.83 9.10 -7.79
N THR A 17 19.66 7.85 -8.21
CA THR A 17 18.50 7.02 -7.89
C THR A 17 18.23 6.94 -6.38
N GLN A 18 19.27 6.94 -5.55
CA GLN A 18 19.14 6.86 -4.09
C GLN A 18 18.41 8.08 -3.49
N HIS A 19 18.52 9.27 -4.09
CA HIS A 19 17.79 10.45 -3.62
C HIS A 19 16.27 10.26 -3.77
N PHE A 20 15.83 9.71 -4.89
CA PHE A 20 14.41 9.41 -5.11
C PHE A 20 13.91 8.31 -4.16
N GLN A 21 14.65 7.20 -4.07
CA GLN A 21 14.29 6.10 -3.17
C GLN A 21 14.19 6.55 -1.71
N GLN A 22 15.10 7.42 -1.26
CA GLN A 22 15.07 7.93 0.11
C GLN A 22 13.92 8.92 0.34
N GLN A 23 13.57 9.72 -0.68
CA GLN A 23 12.40 10.59 -0.61
C GLN A 23 11.11 9.78 -0.50
N ASP A 24 10.96 8.70 -1.27
CA ASP A 24 9.79 7.81 -1.22
C ASP A 24 9.67 7.17 0.17
N ARG A 25 10.75 6.60 0.71
CA ARG A 25 10.78 6.06 2.09
C ARG A 25 10.39 7.08 3.14
N PHE A 26 10.92 8.30 3.04
CA PHE A 26 10.58 9.39 3.97
C PHE A 26 9.08 9.72 3.91
N PHE A 27 8.51 9.80 2.71
CA PHE A 27 7.09 10.09 2.52
C PHE A 27 6.21 8.97 3.08
N GLU A 28 6.49 7.71 2.73
CA GLU A 28 5.77 6.54 3.23
C GLU A 28 5.80 6.44 4.77
N ALA A 29 6.97 6.66 5.38
CA ALA A 29 7.11 6.65 6.82
C ALA A 29 6.33 7.78 7.50
N THR A 30 6.29 8.97 6.89
CA THR A 30 5.52 10.11 7.40
C THR A 30 4.02 9.80 7.38
N VAL A 31 3.50 9.26 6.27
CA VAL A 31 2.08 8.86 6.15
C VAL A 31 1.75 7.76 7.17
N ARG A 32 2.60 6.73 7.28
CA ARG A 32 2.43 5.65 8.25
C ARG A 32 2.40 6.16 9.68
N GLY A 33 3.32 7.06 10.03
CA GLY A 33 3.35 7.69 11.35
C GLY A 33 2.08 8.49 11.65
N ALA A 34 1.56 9.23 10.67
CA ALA A 34 0.30 9.95 10.82
C ALA A 34 -0.91 9.03 11.01
N LEU A 35 -0.99 7.92 10.27
CA LEU A 35 -2.05 6.93 10.41
C LEU A 35 -2.00 6.21 11.77
N GLN A 36 -0.80 5.82 12.22
CA GLN A 36 -0.59 5.14 13.50
C GLN A 36 -0.78 6.05 14.72
N ALA A 37 -0.63 7.37 14.56
CA ALA A 37 -0.90 8.32 15.63
C ALA A 37 -2.40 8.39 16.01
N GLY A 38 -3.29 7.98 15.11
CA GLY A 38 -4.71 7.80 15.42
C GLY A 38 -4.93 6.47 16.16
N GLN A 39 -5.72 6.47 17.23
CA GLN A 39 -6.20 5.24 17.88
C GLN A 39 -7.29 4.53 17.04
N LEU A 40 -7.02 4.33 15.76
CA LEU A 40 -7.94 3.73 14.80
C LEU A 40 -7.35 2.41 14.32
N HIS A 41 -8.22 1.42 14.08
CA HIS A 41 -7.85 0.24 13.31
C HIS A 41 -7.77 0.65 11.83
N THR A 42 -6.60 1.15 11.40
CA THR A 42 -6.41 1.77 10.08
C THR A 42 -6.19 0.78 8.92
N PHE A 43 -6.35 -0.52 9.14
CA PHE A 43 -6.15 -1.56 8.13
C PHE A 43 -7.38 -2.45 7.97
N GLY A 44 -7.48 -3.10 6.81
CA GLY A 44 -8.59 -3.98 6.44
C GLY A 44 -9.16 -3.64 5.06
N PHE A 45 -10.26 -4.30 4.72
CA PHE A 45 -11.02 -4.01 3.51
C PHE A 45 -11.93 -2.81 3.73
N GLN A 46 -11.82 -1.82 2.87
CA GLN A 46 -12.85 -0.81 2.67
C GLN A 46 -13.98 -1.36 1.78
N GLN A 47 -13.61 -2.16 0.78
CA GLN A 47 -14.53 -2.85 -0.13
C GLN A 47 -13.98 -4.24 -0.44
N LEU A 48 -14.88 -5.23 -0.50
CA LEU A 48 -14.57 -6.59 -0.94
C LEU A 48 -15.77 -7.14 -1.71
N THR A 49 -15.51 -7.66 -2.91
CA THR A 49 -16.50 -8.34 -3.74
C THR A 49 -15.91 -9.67 -4.18
N LEU A 50 -16.59 -10.75 -3.80
CA LEU A 50 -16.24 -12.10 -4.22
C LEU A 50 -16.94 -12.44 -5.55
N ASP A 51 -16.34 -13.32 -6.33
CA ASP A 51 -16.94 -13.83 -7.55
C ASP A 51 -17.98 -14.91 -7.22
N GLN A 52 -19.26 -14.57 -7.41
CA GLN A 52 -20.36 -15.47 -7.10
C GLN A 52 -20.35 -16.74 -7.96
N ALA A 53 -19.98 -16.66 -9.24
CA ALA A 53 -19.96 -17.82 -10.12
C ALA A 53 -18.88 -18.81 -9.70
N MET A 54 -17.74 -18.31 -9.22
CA MET A 54 -16.67 -19.13 -8.66
C MET A 54 -17.07 -19.75 -7.32
N LEU A 55 -17.76 -18.99 -6.46
CA LEU A 55 -18.30 -19.51 -5.21
C LEU A 55 -19.28 -20.66 -5.45
N ASP A 56 -20.15 -20.55 -6.45
CA ASP A 56 -21.08 -21.62 -6.85
C ASP A 56 -20.34 -22.86 -7.39
N ALA A 57 -19.16 -22.66 -7.99
CA ALA A 57 -18.24 -23.73 -8.40
C ALA A 57 -17.37 -24.28 -7.26
N GLY A 58 -17.58 -23.83 -6.03
CA GLY A 58 -16.84 -24.27 -4.83
C GLY A 58 -15.46 -23.62 -4.66
N GLN A 59 -15.20 -22.51 -5.33
CA GLN A 59 -13.94 -21.77 -5.26
C GLN A 59 -14.14 -20.36 -4.68
N VAL A 60 -13.18 -19.89 -3.90
CA VAL A 60 -13.17 -18.50 -3.40
C VAL A 60 -12.27 -17.65 -4.29
N SER A 61 -12.88 -16.72 -5.01
CA SER A 61 -12.18 -15.75 -5.87
C SER A 61 -12.60 -14.32 -5.55
N ILE A 62 -11.67 -13.38 -5.67
CA ILE A 62 -11.91 -11.95 -5.47
C ILE A 62 -12.17 -11.31 -6.84
N LEU A 63 -13.35 -10.71 -7.01
CA LEU A 63 -13.70 -9.93 -8.20
C LEU A 63 -13.13 -8.50 -8.10
N SER A 64 -13.27 -7.87 -6.93
CA SER A 64 -12.67 -6.56 -6.64
C SER A 64 -12.44 -6.40 -5.14
N ALA A 65 -11.41 -5.65 -4.77
CA ALA A 65 -11.17 -5.30 -3.37
C ALA A 65 -10.38 -4.01 -3.26
N ARG A 66 -10.62 -3.24 -2.20
CA ARG A 66 -9.84 -2.05 -1.87
C ARG A 66 -9.64 -1.97 -0.37
N GLY A 67 -8.47 -1.56 0.07
CA GLY A 67 -8.17 -1.46 1.49
C GLY A 67 -6.73 -1.06 1.78
N ILE A 68 -6.35 -1.28 3.04
CA ILE A 68 -5.01 -1.00 3.56
C ILE A 68 -4.52 -2.28 4.25
N PHE A 69 -3.31 -2.72 3.93
CA PHE A 69 -2.65 -3.82 4.62
C PHE A 69 -2.20 -3.43 6.04
N PRO A 70 -1.91 -4.39 6.94
CA PRO A 70 -1.48 -4.09 8.31
C PRO A 70 -0.19 -3.25 8.40
N ASP A 71 0.66 -3.27 7.38
CA ASP A 71 1.86 -2.43 7.29
C ASP A 71 1.56 -0.99 6.83
N GLY A 72 0.31 -0.66 6.51
CA GLY A 72 -0.13 0.65 6.01
C GLY A 72 -0.11 0.78 4.49
N THR A 73 0.28 -0.27 3.75
CA THR A 73 0.32 -0.24 2.29
C THR A 73 -1.09 -0.29 1.70
N PRO A 74 -1.52 0.70 0.89
CA PRO A 74 -2.82 0.66 0.23
C PRO A 74 -2.83 -0.35 -0.92
N PHE A 75 -3.99 -0.97 -1.18
CA PHE A 75 -4.18 -1.87 -2.31
C PHE A 75 -5.54 -1.65 -2.98
N SER A 76 -5.62 -1.97 -4.28
CA SER A 76 -6.85 -1.98 -5.06
C SER A 76 -6.77 -3.06 -6.14
N ILE A 77 -7.80 -3.90 -6.22
CA ILE A 77 -7.96 -4.95 -7.22
C ILE A 77 -9.21 -4.60 -8.05
N PRO A 78 -9.12 -4.51 -9.39
CA PRO A 78 -7.93 -4.76 -10.21
C PRO A 78 -7.01 -3.53 -10.42
N ASP A 79 -7.36 -2.36 -9.87
CA ASP A 79 -6.74 -1.08 -10.31
C ASP A 79 -5.21 -0.98 -10.09
N MET A 80 -4.69 -1.52 -8.99
CA MET A 80 -3.27 -1.46 -8.63
C MET A 80 -2.57 -2.81 -8.76
N MET A 81 -3.33 -3.91 -8.68
CA MET A 81 -2.81 -5.25 -8.75
C MET A 81 -3.90 -6.23 -9.19
N ASP A 82 -3.46 -7.35 -9.76
CA ASP A 82 -4.36 -8.45 -10.11
C ASP A 82 -4.92 -9.15 -8.86
N ALA A 83 -6.08 -9.79 -9.04
CA ALA A 83 -6.65 -10.65 -8.01
C ALA A 83 -5.71 -11.86 -7.75
N PRO A 84 -5.59 -12.31 -6.49
CA PRO A 84 -4.88 -13.55 -6.20
C PRO A 84 -5.57 -14.74 -6.88
N ARG A 85 -4.81 -15.83 -7.03
CA ARG A 85 -5.38 -17.08 -7.57
C ARG A 85 -6.53 -17.57 -6.67
N PRO A 86 -7.65 -18.03 -7.26
CA PRO A 86 -8.75 -18.62 -6.50
C PRO A 86 -8.29 -19.79 -5.63
N LEU A 87 -8.96 -19.97 -4.48
CA LEU A 87 -8.80 -21.09 -3.58
C LEU A 87 -9.90 -22.13 -3.78
#